data_AF-A0A958BBS1-F1
#
_entry.id   AF-A0A958BBS1-F1
#
_cell.length_a   1.000
_cell.length_b   1.000
_cell.length_c   1.000
_cell.angle_alpha   90.00
_cell.angle_beta   90.00
_cell.angle_gamma   90.00
#
_symmetry.space_group_name_H-M   'P 1'
#
loop_
_entity.id
_entity.type
_entity.pdbx_description
1 polymer ?
#
loop_
_entity_poly.entity_id
_entity_poly.type
_entity_poly.pdbx_seq_one_letter_code
_entity_poly.pdbx_strand_id
1 'polypeptide(L)'
;MKTTKLETLINSARELSPLEQMELIRAVSQFLYQNHQEALSASDFWNPPAIEELVQTQQTPVIQDISTLKVNFWPEDETVDDFIEYISQQRQEDSLLEQ
;
A
#
# COMPACT_ATOMS: atom_id res chain seq x y z
N MET A 1 2.17 16.08 19.90
CA MET A 1 2.66 17.46 20.02
C MET A 1 1.65 18.38 19.34
N LYS A 2 0.79 19.08 20.10
CA LYS A 2 -0.16 20.03 19.51
C LYS A 2 0.67 21.16 18.91
N THR A 3 0.49 21.43 17.62
CA THR A 3 1.25 22.47 16.94
C THR A 3 0.76 23.82 17.47
N THR A 4 1.66 24.75 17.78
CA THR A 4 1.34 26.10 18.29
C THR A 4 0.27 26.80 17.45
N LYS A 5 0.25 26.51 16.13
CA LYS A 5 -0.73 27.00 15.17
C LYS A 5 -2.17 26.57 15.47
N LEU A 6 -2.40 25.32 15.89
CA LEU A 6 -3.74 24.81 16.21
C LEU A 6 -4.29 25.47 17.48
N GLU A 7 -3.45 25.67 18.47
CA GLU A 7 -3.84 26.32 19.72
C GLU A 7 -4.19 27.80 19.49
N THR A 8 -3.39 28.52 18.72
CA THR A 8 -3.71 29.89 18.30
C THR A 8 -5.06 29.95 17.58
N LEU A 9 -5.32 29.03 16.65
CA LEU A 9 -6.56 29.02 15.87
C LEU A 9 -7.79 28.72 16.74
N ILE A 10 -7.68 27.80 17.71
CA ILE A 10 -8.75 27.52 18.68
C ILE A 10 -9.02 28.75 19.56
N ASN A 11 -7.98 29.44 20.00
CA ASN A 11 -8.14 30.64 20.82
C ASN A 11 -8.81 31.76 20.03
N SER A 12 -8.40 32.01 18.78
CA SER A 12 -9.06 32.99 17.91
C SER A 12 -10.51 32.61 17.59
N ALA A 13 -10.81 31.32 17.40
CA ALA A 13 -12.18 30.86 17.17
C ALA A 13 -13.11 31.11 18.36
N ARG A 14 -12.59 31.14 19.59
CA ARG A 14 -13.37 31.43 20.81
C ARG A 14 -13.71 32.91 20.96
N GLU A 15 -12.96 33.80 20.33
CA GLU A 15 -13.19 35.25 20.36
C GLU A 15 -14.29 35.68 19.36
N LEU A 16 -14.66 34.79 18.43
CA LEU A 16 -15.74 35.01 17.46
C LEU A 16 -17.12 35.00 18.13
N SER A 17 -18.07 35.72 17.53
CA SER A 17 -19.48 35.63 17.90
C SER A 17 -20.05 34.23 17.62
N PRO A 18 -21.16 33.82 18.28
CA PRO A 18 -21.76 32.50 18.05
C PRO A 18 -22.13 32.22 16.59
N LEU A 19 -22.50 33.26 15.82
CA LEU A 19 -22.82 33.13 14.40
C LEU A 19 -21.57 32.84 13.57
N GLU A 20 -20.50 33.60 13.79
CA GLU A 20 -19.21 33.42 13.11
C GLU A 20 -18.57 32.07 13.46
N GLN A 21 -18.76 31.58 14.69
CA GLN A 21 -18.35 30.23 15.07
C GLN A 21 -19.06 29.15 14.23
N MET A 22 -20.37 29.30 13.98
CA MET A 22 -21.09 28.37 13.10
C MET A 22 -20.64 28.46 11.65
N GLU A 23 -20.38 29.67 11.16
CA GLU A 23 -19.84 29.84 9.80
C GLU A 23 -18.47 29.20 9.64
N LEU A 24 -17.60 29.33 10.65
CA LEU A 24 -16.30 28.67 10.68
C LEU A 24 -16.44 27.15 10.66
N ILE A 25 -17.32 26.58 11.50
CA ILE A 25 -17.58 25.14 11.50
C ILE A 25 -18.07 24.67 10.13
N ARG A 26 -19.00 25.41 9.51
CA ARG A 26 -19.48 25.09 8.16
C ARG A 26 -18.35 25.11 7.14
N ALA A 27 -17.53 26.17 7.12
CA ALA A 27 -16.41 26.30 6.19
C ALA A 27 -15.38 25.17 6.36
N VAL A 28 -15.01 24.85 7.61
CA VAL A 28 -14.07 23.75 7.91
C VAL A 28 -14.66 22.41 7.50
N SER A 29 -15.94 22.16 7.79
CA SER A 29 -16.61 20.91 7.41
C SER A 29 -16.64 20.71 5.89
N GLN A 30 -16.92 21.76 5.13
CA GLN A 30 -16.94 21.73 3.67
C GLN A 30 -15.55 21.49 3.08
N PHE A 31 -14.54 22.19 3.61
CA PHE A 31 -13.15 21.99 3.22
C PHE A 31 -12.68 20.55 3.47
N LEU A 32 -12.99 20.00 4.64
CA LEU A 32 -12.64 18.61 4.98
C LEU A 32 -13.34 17.61 4.07
N TYR A 33 -14.61 17.83 3.73
CA TYR A 33 -15.36 16.96 2.83
C TYR A 33 -14.75 16.95 1.42
N GLN A 34 -14.40 18.13 0.89
CA GLN A 34 -13.76 18.26 -0.42
C GLN A 34 -12.37 17.61 -0.45
N ASN A 35 -11.53 17.90 0.53
CA ASN A 35 -10.20 17.28 0.62
C ASN A 35 -10.25 15.77 0.84
N HIS A 36 -11.24 15.26 1.60
CA HIS A 36 -11.40 13.82 1.74
C HIS A 36 -11.87 13.17 0.44
N GLN A 37 -12.71 13.82 -0.36
CA GLN A 37 -13.09 13.30 -1.68
C GLN A 37 -11.89 13.27 -2.65
N GLU A 38 -11.03 14.27 -2.61
CA GLU A 38 -9.77 14.27 -3.38
C GLU A 38 -8.78 13.21 -2.88
N ALA A 39 -8.67 12.99 -1.56
CA ALA A 39 -7.84 11.91 -1.00
C ALA A 39 -8.42 10.50 -1.28
N LEU A 40 -9.74 10.38 -1.40
CA LEU A 40 -10.44 9.16 -1.84
C LEU A 40 -10.41 8.99 -3.37
N SER A 41 -9.90 9.98 -4.11
CA SER A 41 -9.52 9.84 -5.52
C SER A 41 -8.20 9.07 -5.67
N ALA A 42 -7.89 8.14 -4.75
CA ALA A 42 -7.27 6.89 -5.12
C ALA A 42 -8.27 6.11 -6.01
N SER A 43 -8.45 6.62 -7.23
CA SER A 43 -9.32 6.06 -8.27
C SER A 43 -9.08 4.57 -8.43
N ASP A 44 -7.84 4.15 -8.22
CA ASP A 44 -7.37 2.80 -8.53
C ASP A 44 -7.91 1.74 -7.56
N PHE A 45 -8.36 2.10 -6.35
CA PHE A 45 -8.95 1.13 -5.41
C PHE A 45 -10.44 0.89 -5.66
N TRP A 46 -11.20 1.95 -5.95
CA TRP A 46 -12.66 1.87 -6.15
C TRP A 46 -13.06 1.71 -7.63
N ASN A 47 -12.15 1.99 -8.55
CA ASN A 47 -12.27 1.72 -9.97
C ASN A 47 -11.03 0.93 -10.43
N PRO A 48 -10.97 -0.37 -10.07
CA PRO A 48 -9.84 -1.20 -10.47
C PRO A 48 -9.75 -1.27 -12.00
N PRO A 49 -8.53 -1.29 -12.57
CA PRO A 49 -8.35 -1.45 -14.00
C PRO A 49 -9.00 -2.75 -14.49
N ALA A 50 -9.52 -2.72 -15.71
CA ALA A 50 -10.08 -3.92 -16.33
C ALA A 50 -8.98 -4.97 -16.53
N ILE A 51 -9.35 -6.26 -16.57
CA ILE A 51 -8.38 -7.34 -16.80
C ILE A 51 -7.60 -7.11 -18.10
N GLU A 52 -8.27 -6.60 -19.13
CA GLU A 52 -7.67 -6.27 -20.43
C GLU A 52 -6.61 -5.17 -20.32
N GLU A 53 -6.82 -4.17 -19.46
CA GLU A 53 -5.86 -3.10 -19.21
C GLU A 53 -4.64 -3.61 -18.42
N LEU A 54 -4.88 -4.53 -17.47
CA LEU A 54 -3.82 -5.22 -16.74
C LEU A 54 -2.96 -6.09 -17.66
N VAL A 55 -3.56 -6.77 -18.64
CA VAL A 55 -2.81 -7.57 -19.63
C VAL A 55 -1.93 -6.68 -20.53
N GLN A 56 -2.38 -5.47 -20.89
CA GLN A 56 -1.59 -4.54 -21.72
C GLN A 56 -0.46 -3.87 -20.94
N THR A 57 -0.62 -3.69 -19.63
CA THR A 57 0.37 -3.02 -18.76
C THR A 57 1.40 -3.99 -18.19
N GLN A 58 1.03 -5.26 -18.00
CA GLN A 58 2.00 -6.29 -17.60
C GLN A 58 2.88 -6.68 -18.78
N GLN A 59 4.18 -6.44 -18.62
CA GLN A 59 5.20 -6.88 -19.57
C GLN A 59 5.49 -8.39 -19.47
N THR A 60 5.04 -9.04 -18.40
CA THR A 60 5.26 -10.47 -18.18
C THR A 60 4.22 -11.27 -18.99
N PRO A 61 4.67 -12.12 -19.92
CA PRO A 61 3.74 -12.90 -20.73
C PRO A 61 2.96 -13.89 -19.86
N VAL A 62 1.66 -14.06 -20.14
CA VAL A 62 0.86 -15.13 -19.57
C VAL A 62 1.46 -16.47 -20.02
N ILE A 63 1.84 -17.31 -19.07
CA ILE A 63 2.44 -18.62 -19.37
C ILE A 63 1.36 -19.58 -19.85
N GLN A 64 1.40 -19.92 -21.13
CA GLN A 64 0.48 -20.86 -21.77
C GLN A 64 1.04 -22.29 -21.85
N ASP A 65 2.36 -22.44 -21.73
CA ASP A 65 3.06 -23.71 -21.75
C ASP A 65 4.00 -23.77 -20.55
N ILE A 66 3.76 -24.73 -19.65
CA ILE A 66 4.59 -24.93 -18.46
C ILE A 66 6.06 -25.24 -18.80
N SER A 67 6.33 -25.72 -20.02
CA SER A 67 7.68 -25.97 -20.50
C SER A 67 8.51 -24.69 -20.61
N THR A 68 7.89 -23.50 -20.72
CA THR A 68 8.63 -22.23 -20.74
C THR A 68 9.19 -21.86 -19.37
N LEU A 69 8.74 -22.51 -18.30
CA LEU A 69 9.30 -22.37 -16.96
C LEU A 69 10.51 -23.29 -16.73
N LYS A 70 10.83 -24.18 -17.68
CA LYS A 70 12.05 -24.99 -17.60
C LYS A 70 13.25 -24.08 -17.75
N VAL A 71 13.95 -23.88 -16.65
CA VAL A 71 15.22 -23.17 -16.59
C VAL A 71 16.35 -24.18 -16.48
N ASN A 72 17.38 -24.02 -17.30
CA ASN A 72 18.56 -24.90 -17.33
C ASN A 72 19.55 -24.59 -16.18
N PHE A 73 19.08 -23.97 -15.11
CA PHE A 73 19.92 -23.54 -13.99
C PHE A 73 20.16 -24.67 -12.99
N TRP A 74 19.31 -25.70 -12.98
CA TRP A 74 19.51 -26.86 -12.14
C TRP A 74 20.62 -27.75 -12.73
N PRO A 75 21.71 -28.01 -12.00
CA PRO A 75 22.73 -28.99 -12.40
C PRO A 75 22.07 -30.36 -12.59
N GLU A 76 22.39 -31.08 -13.66
CA GLU A 76 21.81 -32.42 -13.90
C GLU A 76 22.17 -33.44 -12.80
N ASP A 77 23.22 -33.14 -12.04
CA ASP A 77 23.80 -33.93 -10.96
C ASP A 77 23.38 -33.48 -9.56
N GLU A 78 22.59 -32.41 -9.41
CA GLU A 78 22.11 -31.99 -8.09
C GLU A 78 21.03 -32.97 -7.60
N THR A 79 21.34 -33.67 -6.50
CA THR A 79 20.45 -34.68 -5.95
C THR A 79 19.30 -34.02 -5.21
N VAL A 80 18.13 -34.70 -5.19
CA VAL A 80 16.97 -34.22 -4.43
C VAL A 80 17.32 -34.08 -2.94
N ASP A 81 18.24 -34.91 -2.44
CA ASP A 81 18.70 -34.87 -1.06
C ASP A 81 19.48 -33.58 -0.75
N ASP A 82 20.34 -33.11 -1.66
CA ASP A 82 21.08 -31.85 -1.50
C ASP A 82 20.14 -30.64 -1.39
N PHE A 83 19.06 -30.62 -2.19
CA PHE A 83 18.04 -29.58 -2.11
C PHE A 83 17.26 -29.62 -0.80
N ILE A 84 16.89 -30.81 -0.33
CA ILE A 84 16.19 -30.97 0.94
C ILE A 84 17.09 -30.52 2.09
N GLU A 85 18.37 -30.86 2.07
CA GLU A 85 19.35 -30.46 3.06
C GLU A 85 19.49 -28.94 3.10
N TYR A 86 19.66 -28.29 1.94
CA TYR A 86 19.71 -26.83 1.83
C TYR A 86 18.48 -26.13 2.42
N ILE A 87 17.27 -26.58 2.05
CA ILE A 87 16.02 -26.00 2.58
C ILE A 87 15.91 -26.21 4.10
N SER A 88 16.34 -27.37 4.60
CA SER A 88 16.31 -27.67 6.03
C SER A 88 17.27 -26.77 6.82
N GLN A 89 18.46 -26.50 6.28
CA GLN A 89 19.46 -25.63 6.87
C GLN A 89 18.98 -24.17 6.90
N GLN A 90 18.47 -23.68 5.77
CA GLN A 90 17.94 -22.30 5.69
C GLN A 90 16.84 -22.04 6.73
N ARG A 91 15.92 -22.98 6.92
CA ARG A 91 14.86 -22.85 7.92
C ARG A 91 15.38 -22.84 9.36
N GLN A 92 16.46 -23.58 9.65
CA GLN A 92 17.10 -23.55 10.96
C GLN A 92 17.81 -22.22 11.18
N GLU A 93 18.53 -21.71 10.18
CA GLU A 93 19.22 -20.42 10.23
C GLU A 93 18.23 -19.25 10.42
N ASP A 94 17.13 -19.23 9.68
CA ASP A 94 16.07 -18.22 9.82
C ASP A 94 15.44 -18.25 11.21
N SER A 95 15.16 -19.45 11.76
CA SER A 95 14.62 -19.61 13.11
C SER A 95 15.58 -19.15 14.22
N LEU A 96 16.89 -19.11 13.95
CA LEU A 96 17.91 -18.62 14.89
C LEU A 96 18.11 -17.10 14.78
N LEU A 97 17.80 -16.50 13.65
CA LEU A 97 17.85 -15.04 13.44
C LEU A 97 16.65 -14.30 14.05
N GLU A 98 15.57 -15.00 14.36
CA GLU A 98 14.37 -14.46 15.01
C GLU A 98 14.41 -14.48 16.56
N GLN A 99 15.55 -14.84 17.18
CA GLN A 99 15.76 -14.81 18.65
C GLN A 99 16.64 -13.64 19.10
#